data_AF-A0A3N7D9A7-F1
#
_entry.id   AF-A0A3N7D9A7-F1
#
_cell.length_a   1.000
_cell.length_b   1.000
_cell.length_c   1.000
_cell.angle_alpha   90.00
_cell.angle_beta   90.00
_cell.angle_gamma   90.00
#
_symmetry.space_group_name_H-M   'P 1'
#
loop_
_entity.id
_entity.type
_entity.pdbx_description
1 polymer ?
#
loop_
_entity_poly.entity_id
_entity_poly.type
_entity_poly.pdbx_seq_one_letter_code
_entity_poly.pdbx_strand_id
1 'polypeptide(L)'
;MHKDKLDQLGEEFKARNYPYFIKEAGQSINVYEKADQKEITISSINKFMVIPTQGMLSNPFLVACQSEDGIITVTWPNGVICQTDDYHDVLNIFFNDKIYLHHIYEDSEFPFFFLKVGMLFSPELYNTIREDPKLNIYDYTLTQLKNDLHKQKIGLASSRAHDYAVRAAFLREYPQSDPEARDKILKTSALELEFEAIRKEKYNWSPSRISGFYLVSDTFEGQTSLKNMFYKPGIRESLIVKLKTIGLMSMIKVDYRWVEAYTETNDPDYIINYWESKPFVSGSETWEYLYEGALEPIDPEQIAYFKIRPTKIF
;
A
#
# COMPACT_ATOMS: atom_id res chain seq x y z
N MET A 1 -24.27 -14.19 1.96
CA MET A 1 -23.13 -14.95 2.50
C MET A 1 -21.89 -14.08 2.75
N HIS A 2 -21.36 -13.30 1.79
CA HIS A 2 -20.21 -12.40 2.07
C HIS A 2 -20.56 -11.07 2.76
N LYS A 3 -21.80 -10.58 2.59
CA LYS A 3 -22.28 -9.35 3.24
C LYS A 3 -22.28 -9.47 4.78
N ASP A 4 -22.67 -10.64 5.26
CA ASP A 4 -22.82 -10.92 6.70
C ASP A 4 -21.48 -10.96 7.44
N LYS A 5 -20.38 -11.43 6.79
CA LYS A 5 -19.03 -11.46 7.38
C LYS A 5 -18.41 -10.06 7.54
N LEU A 6 -18.56 -9.17 6.54
CA LEU A 6 -18.02 -7.80 6.60
C LEU A 6 -18.82 -6.90 7.55
N ASP A 7 -20.14 -7.06 7.58
CA ASP A 7 -20.99 -6.35 8.53
C ASP A 7 -20.72 -6.83 9.97
N GLN A 8 -20.51 -8.14 10.18
CA GLN A 8 -20.08 -8.69 11.48
C GLN A 8 -18.71 -8.16 11.91
N LEU A 9 -17.73 -8.11 11.01
CA LEU A 9 -16.45 -7.44 11.24
C LEU A 9 -16.66 -5.98 11.65
N GLY A 10 -17.41 -5.20 10.87
CA GLY A 10 -17.67 -3.80 11.16
C GLY A 10 -18.32 -3.59 12.54
N GLU A 11 -19.24 -4.46 12.94
CA GLU A 11 -19.89 -4.41 14.27
C GLU A 11 -18.96 -4.88 15.40
N GLU A 12 -18.10 -5.88 15.17
CA GLU A 12 -17.07 -6.31 16.14
C GLU A 12 -16.01 -5.22 16.40
N PHE A 13 -15.62 -4.50 15.34
CA PHE A 13 -14.73 -3.33 15.41
C PHE A 13 -15.33 -2.20 16.24
N LYS A 14 -16.59 -1.86 15.97
CA LYS A 14 -17.32 -0.81 16.71
C LYS A 14 -17.57 -1.19 18.17
N ALA A 15 -17.94 -2.44 18.45
CA ALA A 15 -18.28 -2.89 19.79
C ALA A 15 -17.09 -2.94 20.76
N ARG A 16 -15.85 -3.03 20.25
CA ARG A 16 -14.65 -3.27 21.07
C ARG A 16 -13.73 -2.05 21.23
N ASN A 17 -14.13 -0.90 20.68
CA ASN A 17 -13.42 0.37 20.81
C ASN A 17 -11.94 0.33 20.39
N TYR A 18 -11.51 -0.64 19.56
CA TYR A 18 -10.15 -0.79 18.97
C TYR A 18 -10.06 -2.00 18.00
N PRO A 19 -8.99 -2.11 17.18
CA PRO A 19 -8.99 -2.73 15.86
C PRO A 19 -8.65 -4.22 15.96
N TYR A 20 -9.61 -5.14 15.91
CA TYR A 20 -9.30 -6.57 15.89
C TYR A 20 -10.18 -7.32 14.89
N PHE A 21 -9.52 -7.93 13.89
CA PHE A 21 -10.07 -8.87 12.90
C PHE A 21 -9.94 -10.33 13.39
N ILE A 22 -11.00 -11.13 13.23
CA ILE A 22 -10.97 -12.60 13.10
C ILE A 22 -12.06 -13.05 12.10
N LYS A 23 -11.74 -13.90 11.10
CA LYS A 23 -12.29 -15.27 10.94
C LYS A 23 -11.94 -15.98 9.60
N GLU A 24 -11.04 -16.96 9.73
CA GLU A 24 -10.98 -18.35 9.21
C GLU A 24 -11.59 -18.76 7.84
N ALA A 25 -10.69 -19.17 6.94
CA ALA A 25 -10.69 -20.50 6.29
C ALA A 25 -9.25 -20.94 5.93
N GLY A 26 -8.67 -21.89 6.68
CA GLY A 26 -7.46 -22.65 6.26
C GLY A 26 -6.08 -22.19 6.75
N GLN A 27 -5.97 -21.10 7.52
CA GLN A 27 -4.72 -20.64 8.13
C GLN A 27 -4.97 -20.27 9.61
N SER A 28 -4.12 -20.75 10.52
CA SER A 28 -4.25 -20.48 11.95
C SER A 28 -3.92 -19.00 12.23
N ILE A 29 -4.87 -18.22 12.73
CA ILE A 29 -4.64 -16.88 13.29
C ILE A 29 -4.57 -17.06 14.80
N ASN A 30 -3.42 -16.75 15.41
CA ASN A 30 -3.25 -16.80 16.86
C ASN A 30 -3.34 -15.37 17.41
N VAL A 31 -4.20 -15.18 18.42
CA VAL A 31 -4.29 -13.91 19.15
C VAL A 31 -3.67 -14.13 20.52
N TYR A 32 -2.64 -13.35 20.85
CA TYR A 32 -2.03 -13.37 22.18
C TYR A 32 -2.42 -12.08 22.89
N GLU A 33 -3.27 -12.21 23.91
CA GLU A 33 -3.58 -11.13 24.83
C GLU A 33 -2.68 -11.30 26.07
N LYS A 34 -1.64 -10.47 26.18
CA LYS A 34 -0.89 -10.30 27.43
C LYS A 34 -1.47 -9.10 28.17
N ALA A 35 -1.46 -9.14 29.50
CA ALA A 35 -2.22 -8.25 30.39
C ALA A 35 -1.99 -6.73 30.18
N ASP A 36 -0.96 -6.34 29.42
CA ASP A 36 -0.53 -4.98 29.09
C ASP A 36 -0.16 -4.79 27.60
N GLN A 37 -0.25 -5.84 26.78
CA GLN A 37 0.14 -5.84 25.37
C GLN A 37 -0.88 -6.60 24.53
N LYS A 38 -1.44 -5.96 23.52
CA LYS A 38 -2.36 -6.60 22.58
C LYS A 38 -1.64 -6.85 21.26
N GLU A 39 -1.34 -8.12 20.98
CA GLU A 39 -0.71 -8.56 19.74
C GLU A 39 -1.72 -9.41 18.94
N ILE A 40 -2.01 -9.00 17.70
CA ILE A 40 -2.70 -9.88 16.75
C ILE A 40 -1.65 -10.45 15.81
N THR A 41 -1.59 -11.77 15.70
CA THR A 41 -0.80 -12.46 14.70
C THR A 41 -1.74 -13.04 13.64
N ILE A 42 -1.95 -12.31 12.54
CA ILE A 42 -2.61 -12.86 11.35
C ILE A 42 -1.54 -13.55 10.51
N SER A 43 -1.36 -14.86 10.68
CA SER A 43 -0.55 -15.65 9.75
C SER A 43 -1.41 -16.13 8.59
N SER A 44 -1.40 -15.38 7.49
CA SER A 44 -1.61 -16.00 6.19
C SER A 44 -0.25 -16.40 5.63
N ILE A 45 -0.14 -17.58 5.02
CA ILE A 45 1.10 -18.20 4.52
C ILE A 45 2.16 -17.11 4.19
N ASN A 46 3.10 -16.90 5.12
CA ASN A 46 4.28 -16.00 5.02
C ASN A 46 4.14 -14.48 5.24
N LYS A 47 3.01 -13.92 5.71
CA LYS A 47 2.94 -12.49 6.10
C LYS A 47 2.17 -12.28 7.40
N PHE A 48 2.54 -11.24 8.16
CA PHE A 48 1.98 -10.88 9.45
C PHE A 48 1.46 -9.45 9.39
N MET A 49 0.27 -9.21 9.93
CA MET A 49 -0.13 -7.85 10.29
C MET A 49 0.18 -7.63 11.75
N VAL A 50 0.76 -6.47 12.01
CA VAL A 50 1.15 -6.00 13.32
C VAL A 50 0.30 -4.79 13.67
N ILE A 51 -0.37 -4.83 14.82
CA ILE A 51 -1.14 -3.69 15.29
C ILE A 51 -0.24 -2.81 16.15
N PRO A 52 0.01 -1.56 15.74
CA PRO A 52 0.79 -0.61 16.50
C PRO A 52 0.21 -0.42 17.90
N THR A 53 0.94 -0.82 18.95
CA THR A 53 0.58 -0.53 20.34
C THR A 53 1.80 -0.02 21.08
N GLN A 54 1.60 0.75 22.16
CA GLN A 54 2.75 1.27 22.92
C GLN A 54 3.67 0.18 23.47
N GLY A 55 3.13 -1.00 23.76
CA GLY A 55 3.90 -2.15 24.24
C GLY A 55 4.84 -2.78 23.20
N MET A 56 4.63 -2.53 21.90
CA MET A 56 5.41 -3.15 20.84
C MET A 56 6.90 -2.82 20.87
N LEU A 57 7.29 -1.60 21.25
CA LEU A 57 8.72 -1.26 21.36
C LEU A 57 9.43 -2.02 22.46
N SER A 58 8.68 -2.51 23.45
CA SER A 58 9.22 -3.38 24.49
C SER A 58 9.19 -4.87 24.11
N ASN A 59 8.68 -5.20 22.92
CA ASN A 59 8.66 -6.57 22.45
C ASN A 59 10.07 -6.99 22.01
N PRO A 60 10.68 -8.02 22.65
CA PRO A 60 12.04 -8.45 22.34
C PRO A 60 12.21 -9.00 20.92
N PHE A 61 11.12 -9.26 20.21
CA PHE A 61 11.11 -9.74 18.84
C PHE A 61 11.15 -8.63 17.79
N LEU A 62 10.90 -7.37 18.19
CA LEU A 62 11.08 -6.22 17.31
C LEU A 62 12.55 -5.81 17.32
N VAL A 63 13.24 -5.99 16.20
CA VAL A 63 14.65 -5.61 16.08
C VAL A 63 14.77 -4.48 15.08
N ALA A 64 15.35 -3.36 15.51
CA ALA A 64 15.72 -2.26 14.63
C ALA A 64 17.24 -2.26 14.45
N CYS A 65 17.69 -2.37 13.20
CA CYS A 65 19.09 -2.26 12.81
C CYS A 65 19.28 -0.99 11.98
N GLN A 66 20.37 -0.26 12.20
CA GLN A 66 20.75 0.88 11.38
C GLN A 66 22.01 0.52 10.57
N SER A 67 21.99 0.75 9.27
CA SER A 67 23.15 0.58 8.39
C SER A 67 24.14 1.75 8.52
N GLU A 68 25.33 1.61 7.94
CA GLU A 68 26.33 2.69 7.87
C GLU A 68 25.79 3.93 7.13
N ASP A 69 24.93 3.72 6.13
CA ASP A 69 24.26 4.78 5.37
C ASP A 69 23.09 5.43 6.14
N GLY A 70 22.88 5.06 7.40
CA GLY A 70 21.83 5.59 8.26
C GLY A 70 20.45 4.97 8.05
N ILE A 71 20.31 4.00 7.14
CA ILE A 71 19.04 3.33 6.85
C ILE A 71 18.66 2.41 8.00
N ILE A 72 17.44 2.57 8.49
CA ILE A 72 16.86 1.81 9.57
C ILE A 72 15.95 0.74 8.99
N THR A 73 16.23 -0.50 9.34
CA THR A 73 15.44 -1.67 8.97
C THR A 73 14.88 -2.29 10.24
N VAL A 74 13.55 -2.34 10.33
CA VAL A 74 12.83 -2.95 11.43
C VAL A 74 12.32 -4.32 11.00
N THR A 75 12.68 -5.33 11.78
CA THR A 75 12.31 -6.72 11.54
C THR A 75 11.46 -7.26 12.68
N TRP A 76 10.61 -8.21 12.31
CA TRP A 76 9.90 -9.13 13.18
C TRP A 76 10.47 -10.54 12.91
N PRO A 77 10.25 -11.58 13.75
CA PRO A 77 10.83 -12.90 13.55
C PRO A 77 10.62 -13.53 12.17
N ASN A 78 9.64 -13.04 11.42
CA ASN A 78 9.27 -13.54 10.11
C ASN A 78 9.67 -12.62 8.94
N GLY A 79 10.45 -11.56 9.17
CA GLY A 79 11.01 -10.73 8.11
C GLY A 79 11.02 -9.22 8.40
N VAL A 80 11.37 -8.45 7.38
CA VAL A 80 11.35 -6.98 7.42
C VAL A 80 9.90 -6.49 7.36
N ILE A 81 9.54 -5.58 8.27
CA ILE A 81 8.21 -4.96 8.32
C ILE A 81 8.26 -3.46 8.04
N CYS A 82 9.40 -2.81 8.24
CA CYS A 82 9.57 -1.39 7.95
C CYS A 82 11.01 -1.12 7.53
N GLN A 83 11.19 -0.27 6.52
CA GLN A 83 12.48 0.33 6.20
C GLN A 83 12.31 1.83 5.94
N THR A 84 13.21 2.62 6.53
CA THR A 84 13.18 4.09 6.48
C THR A 84 14.57 4.67 6.73
N ASP A 85 14.80 5.91 6.36
CA ASP A 85 16.02 6.68 6.67
C ASP A 85 15.90 7.47 7.99
N ASP A 86 14.73 7.46 8.66
CA ASP A 86 14.45 8.25 9.87
C ASP A 86 13.87 7.38 11.00
N TYR A 87 14.50 7.39 12.17
CA TYR A 87 14.03 6.66 13.35
C TYR A 87 12.71 7.21 13.88
N HIS A 88 12.46 8.51 13.72
CA HIS A 88 11.18 9.08 14.09
C HIS A 88 10.05 8.53 13.25
N ASP A 89 10.29 8.14 11.99
CA ASP A 89 9.28 7.44 11.20
C ASP A 89 8.93 6.09 11.79
N VAL A 90 9.92 5.32 12.26
CA VAL A 90 9.66 4.06 12.96
C VAL A 90 8.72 4.28 14.14
N LEU A 91 9.05 5.23 15.02
CA LEU A 91 8.22 5.56 16.18
C LEU A 91 6.81 5.97 15.72
N ASN A 92 6.71 6.89 14.78
CA ASN A 92 5.45 7.42 14.28
C ASN A 92 4.55 6.35 13.65
N ILE A 93 5.13 5.39 12.93
CA ILE A 93 4.42 4.24 12.35
C ILE A 93 3.87 3.34 13.46
N PHE A 94 4.64 3.12 14.54
CA PHE A 94 4.24 2.25 15.66
C PHE A 94 3.38 2.93 16.73
N PHE A 95 3.36 4.26 16.79
CA PHE A 95 2.55 5.01 17.77
C PHE A 95 1.37 5.75 17.16
N ASN A 96 1.18 5.67 15.84
CA ASN A 96 0.00 6.16 15.13
C ASN A 96 -0.22 7.69 15.19
N ASP A 97 0.85 8.46 15.42
CA ASP A 97 0.80 9.92 15.51
C ASP A 97 0.99 10.60 14.14
N LYS A 98 1.54 9.89 13.17
CA LYS A 98 1.79 10.47 11.84
C LYS A 98 0.57 10.41 10.96
N ILE A 99 0.22 11.59 10.46
CA ILE A 99 -0.82 11.78 9.45
C ILE A 99 -0.18 11.64 8.08
N TYR A 100 -0.74 10.73 7.31
CA TYR A 100 -0.40 10.50 5.93
C TYR A 100 -1.47 11.07 5.01
N LEU A 101 -1.06 11.43 3.81
CA LEU A 101 -1.97 11.72 2.72
C LEU A 101 -1.93 10.59 1.71
N HIS A 102 -3.10 10.23 1.18
CA HIS A 102 -3.24 9.29 0.08
C HIS A 102 -4.22 9.85 -0.96
N HIS A 103 -4.03 9.46 -2.21
CA HIS A 103 -4.91 9.81 -3.31
C HIS A 103 -5.89 8.68 -3.60
N ILE A 104 -7.17 9.00 -3.71
CA ILE A 104 -8.23 8.06 -4.09
C ILE A 104 -8.97 8.60 -5.32
N TYR A 105 -9.09 7.78 -6.35
CA TYR A 105 -10.03 8.04 -7.45
C TYR A 105 -11.45 7.76 -6.99
N GLU A 106 -12.36 8.70 -7.24
CA GLU A 106 -13.74 8.59 -6.74
C GLU A 106 -14.55 7.46 -7.39
N ASP A 107 -14.18 7.08 -8.61
CA ASP A 107 -14.80 5.98 -9.36
C ASP A 107 -14.14 4.62 -9.09
N SER A 108 -13.16 4.55 -8.19
CA SER A 108 -12.55 3.28 -7.78
C SER A 108 -13.46 2.50 -6.83
N GLU A 109 -13.14 1.22 -6.62
CA GLU A 109 -13.83 0.38 -5.64
C GLU A 109 -13.47 0.75 -4.18
N PHE A 110 -12.46 1.62 -3.95
CA PHE A 110 -12.00 2.03 -2.61
C PHE A 110 -13.04 2.82 -1.80
N PRO A 111 -13.67 3.89 -2.33
CA PRO A 111 -14.75 4.60 -1.65
C PRO A 111 -15.89 3.69 -1.18
N PHE A 112 -16.25 2.68 -2.00
CA PHE A 112 -17.29 1.72 -1.64
C PHE A 112 -16.90 0.85 -0.45
N PHE A 113 -15.63 0.45 -0.38
CA PHE A 113 -15.15 -0.35 0.73
C PHE A 113 -15.06 0.46 2.02
N PHE A 114 -14.54 1.68 1.91
CA PHE A 114 -14.50 2.64 3.02
C PHE A 114 -15.90 2.85 3.62
N LEU A 115 -16.90 3.04 2.77
CA LEU A 115 -18.29 3.23 3.17
C LEU A 115 -18.84 2.16 4.11
N LYS A 116 -18.40 0.91 3.95
CA LYS A 116 -18.90 -0.22 4.73
C LYS A 116 -18.15 -0.43 6.03
N VAL A 117 -16.82 -0.30 6.00
CA VAL A 117 -15.96 -0.72 7.12
C VAL A 117 -15.37 0.47 7.89
N GLY A 118 -15.40 1.67 7.31
CA GLY A 118 -14.79 2.88 7.91
C GLY A 118 -13.27 2.88 7.88
N MET A 119 -12.65 1.95 7.14
CA MET A 119 -11.21 1.74 7.07
C MET A 119 -10.82 1.44 5.61
N LEU A 120 -9.54 1.68 5.30
CA LEU A 120 -8.94 1.31 4.03
C LEU A 120 -7.99 0.13 4.28
N PHE A 121 -8.24 -0.99 3.60
CA PHE A 121 -7.30 -2.12 3.60
C PHE A 121 -6.54 -2.15 2.30
N SER A 122 -5.27 -2.50 2.41
CA SER A 122 -4.44 -2.70 1.24
C SER A 122 -4.95 -3.91 0.45
N PRO A 123 -4.63 -4.00 -0.84
CA PRO A 123 -5.17 -5.05 -1.71
C PRO A 123 -4.90 -6.46 -1.20
N GLU A 124 -3.68 -6.69 -0.72
CA GLU A 124 -3.24 -7.94 -0.09
C GLU A 124 -4.16 -8.30 1.07
N LEU A 125 -4.24 -7.40 2.05
CA LEU A 125 -5.01 -7.61 3.27
C LEU A 125 -6.48 -7.85 2.95
N TYR A 126 -7.02 -7.08 2.01
CA TYR A 126 -8.39 -7.19 1.57
C TYR A 126 -8.70 -8.58 0.98
N ASN A 127 -7.84 -9.08 0.09
CA ASN A 127 -8.01 -10.40 -0.51
C ASN A 127 -7.96 -11.50 0.56
N THR A 128 -7.03 -11.39 1.52
CA THR A 128 -6.92 -12.31 2.65
C THR A 128 -8.18 -12.32 3.52
N ILE A 129 -8.77 -11.15 3.81
CA ILE A 129 -9.99 -11.06 4.62
C ILE A 129 -11.22 -11.60 3.88
N ARG A 130 -11.31 -11.40 2.56
CA ARG A 130 -12.51 -11.75 1.79
C ARG A 130 -12.60 -13.21 1.37
N GLU A 131 -11.54 -14.00 1.54
CA GLU A 131 -11.41 -15.32 0.91
C GLU A 131 -11.70 -15.23 -0.61
N ASP A 132 -11.30 -14.12 -1.25
CA ASP A 132 -11.58 -13.90 -2.68
C ASP A 132 -10.75 -14.93 -3.49
N PRO A 133 -11.36 -15.70 -4.42
CA PRO A 133 -10.63 -16.67 -5.23
C PRO A 133 -9.64 -16.02 -6.21
N LYS A 134 -9.64 -14.68 -6.34
CA LYS A 134 -8.67 -13.96 -7.15
C LYS A 134 -7.25 -14.10 -6.59
N LEU A 135 -6.30 -14.32 -7.49
CA LEU A 135 -4.88 -14.34 -7.14
C LEU A 135 -4.44 -12.99 -6.59
N ASN A 136 -3.55 -13.03 -5.61
CA ASN A 136 -2.91 -11.83 -5.12
C ASN A 136 -1.83 -11.40 -6.12
N ILE A 137 -1.63 -10.09 -6.33
CA ILE A 137 -0.59 -9.56 -7.21
C ILE A 137 0.82 -10.08 -6.88
N TYR A 138 1.08 -10.40 -5.61
CA TYR A 138 2.33 -11.01 -5.19
C TYR A 138 2.53 -12.41 -5.81
N ASP A 139 1.44 -13.13 -6.14
CA ASP A 139 1.44 -14.45 -6.78
C ASP A 139 1.54 -14.39 -8.30
N TYR A 140 1.28 -13.24 -8.93
CA TYR A 140 1.43 -13.09 -10.37
C TYR A 140 2.91 -13.12 -10.77
N THR A 141 3.23 -13.88 -11.81
CA THR A 141 4.50 -13.75 -12.53
C THR A 141 4.56 -12.41 -13.26
N LEU A 142 5.77 -11.93 -13.58
CA LEU A 142 5.94 -10.71 -14.39
C LEU A 142 5.23 -10.81 -15.75
N THR A 143 5.19 -11.99 -16.35
CA THR A 143 4.47 -12.24 -17.61
C THR A 143 2.96 -12.06 -17.45
N GLN A 144 2.38 -12.57 -16.35
CA GLN A 144 0.96 -12.40 -16.09
C GLN A 144 0.63 -10.95 -15.73
N LEU A 145 1.48 -10.26 -14.95
CA LEU A 145 1.34 -8.82 -14.69
C LEU A 145 1.37 -8.00 -16.00
N LYS A 146 2.21 -8.42 -16.95
CA LYS A 146 2.35 -7.75 -18.25
C LYS A 146 1.13 -7.97 -19.15
N ASN A 147 0.56 -9.17 -19.17
CA ASN A 147 -0.38 -9.54 -20.23
C ASN A 147 -1.83 -9.73 -19.74
N ASP A 148 -2.02 -10.15 -18.49
CA ASP A 148 -3.28 -10.74 -18.04
C ASP A 148 -4.09 -9.85 -17.10
N LEU A 149 -3.53 -8.73 -16.61
CA LEU A 149 -4.19 -7.86 -15.61
C LEU A 149 -5.53 -7.25 -16.07
N HIS A 150 -5.74 -7.10 -17.38
CA HIS A 150 -7.02 -6.61 -17.89
C HIS A 150 -8.09 -7.71 -17.97
N LYS A 151 -7.68 -8.99 -17.97
CA LYS A 151 -8.56 -10.18 -18.01
C LYS A 151 -8.90 -10.67 -16.61
N GLN A 152 -7.92 -10.61 -15.72
CA GLN A 152 -8.05 -10.97 -14.33
C GLN A 152 -7.93 -9.70 -13.52
N LYS A 153 -9.09 -9.15 -13.11
CA LYS A 153 -9.07 -8.08 -12.11
C LYS A 153 -8.38 -8.65 -10.88
N ILE A 154 -7.17 -8.18 -10.58
CA ILE A 154 -6.63 -8.25 -9.21
C ILE A 154 -7.64 -7.56 -8.28
N GLY A 155 -7.53 -7.78 -6.98
CA GLY A 155 -8.39 -7.11 -5.99
C GLY A 155 -8.37 -5.57 -6.10
N LEU A 156 -8.93 -4.89 -5.11
CA LEU A 156 -8.76 -3.43 -4.96
C LEU A 156 -7.32 -3.04 -5.28
N ALA A 157 -7.04 -2.03 -6.10
CA ALA A 157 -5.68 -1.54 -6.33
C ALA A 157 -5.74 -0.02 -6.55
N SER A 158 -5.09 0.76 -5.67
CA SER A 158 -5.21 2.22 -5.65
C SER A 158 -4.11 2.94 -6.42
N SER A 159 -3.09 2.22 -6.89
CA SER A 159 -1.91 2.88 -7.44
C SER A 159 -2.04 3.28 -8.90
N ARG A 160 -1.38 4.39 -9.26
CA ARG A 160 -1.20 4.81 -10.66
C ARG A 160 -0.49 3.73 -11.49
N ALA A 161 0.43 2.99 -10.87
CA ALA A 161 1.13 1.88 -11.50
C ALA A 161 0.16 0.75 -11.91
N HIS A 162 -0.86 0.46 -11.09
CA HIS A 162 -1.92 -0.48 -11.45
C HIS A 162 -2.67 -0.05 -12.72
N ASP A 163 -3.13 1.19 -12.79
CA ASP A 163 -3.86 1.71 -13.96
C ASP A 163 -3.03 1.57 -15.23
N TYR A 164 -1.75 1.92 -15.18
CA TYR A 164 -0.86 1.74 -16.32
C TYR A 164 -0.65 0.28 -16.69
N ALA A 165 -0.47 -0.61 -15.71
CA ALA A 165 -0.27 -2.03 -15.97
C ALA A 165 -1.51 -2.67 -16.64
N VAL A 166 -2.72 -2.36 -16.15
CA VAL A 166 -3.99 -2.82 -16.74
C VAL A 166 -4.17 -2.26 -18.15
N ARG A 167 -4.00 -0.95 -18.34
CA ARG A 167 -4.17 -0.31 -19.65
C ARG A 167 -3.13 -0.80 -20.65
N ALA A 168 -1.89 -0.99 -20.23
CA ALA A 168 -0.84 -1.54 -21.08
C ALA A 168 -1.14 -2.98 -21.50
N ALA A 169 -1.63 -3.84 -20.58
CA ALA A 169 -2.06 -5.19 -20.91
C ALA A 169 -3.18 -5.17 -21.98
N PHE A 170 -4.18 -4.31 -21.81
CA PHE A 170 -5.25 -4.12 -22.79
C PHE A 170 -4.72 -3.63 -24.16
N LEU A 171 -3.84 -2.62 -24.17
CA LEU A 171 -3.30 -2.02 -25.41
C LEU A 171 -2.34 -2.94 -26.17
N ARG A 172 -1.71 -3.92 -25.49
CA ARG A 172 -0.92 -4.97 -26.15
C ARG A 172 -1.82 -5.93 -26.93
N GLU A 173 -3.02 -6.20 -26.45
CA GLU A 173 -4.01 -7.07 -27.11
C GLU A 173 -4.84 -6.34 -28.17
N TYR A 174 -5.19 -5.08 -27.91
CA TYR A 174 -6.03 -4.24 -28.76
C TYR A 174 -5.31 -2.95 -29.16
N PRO A 175 -4.40 -2.98 -30.16
CA PRO A 175 -3.50 -1.87 -30.47
C PRO A 175 -4.16 -0.68 -31.21
N GLN A 176 -5.48 -0.59 -31.29
CA GLN A 176 -6.20 0.40 -32.12
C GLN A 176 -6.30 1.81 -31.51
N SER A 177 -5.48 2.15 -30.51
CA SER A 177 -5.48 3.48 -29.89
C SER A 177 -4.52 4.46 -30.58
N ASP A 178 -4.65 5.75 -30.24
CA ASP A 178 -3.65 6.78 -30.55
C ASP A 178 -2.21 6.30 -30.24
N PRO A 179 -1.28 6.32 -31.22
CA PRO A 179 0.08 5.80 -31.04
C PRO A 179 0.86 6.50 -29.92
N GLU A 180 0.74 7.82 -29.76
CA GLU A 180 1.50 8.56 -28.76
C GLU A 180 1.01 8.25 -27.33
N ALA A 181 -0.31 8.29 -27.11
CA ALA A 181 -0.89 7.90 -25.84
C ALA A 181 -0.57 6.43 -25.50
N ARG A 182 -0.56 5.55 -26.51
CA ARG A 182 -0.20 4.14 -26.36
C ARG A 182 1.24 3.97 -25.90
N ASP A 183 2.19 4.58 -26.59
CA ASP A 183 3.61 4.43 -26.28
C ASP A 183 3.94 4.96 -24.89
N LYS A 184 3.30 6.07 -24.48
CA LYS A 184 3.42 6.57 -23.11
C LYS A 184 2.96 5.56 -22.06
N ILE A 185 1.79 4.94 -22.26
CA ILE A 185 1.25 3.94 -21.32
C ILE A 185 2.14 2.68 -21.29
N LEU A 186 2.58 2.21 -22.45
CA LEU A 186 3.45 1.03 -22.54
C LEU A 186 4.82 1.28 -21.89
N LYS A 187 5.42 2.46 -22.10
CA LYS A 187 6.69 2.85 -21.46
C LYS A 187 6.54 2.92 -19.95
N THR A 188 5.51 3.59 -19.43
CA THR A 188 5.30 3.67 -17.98
C THR A 188 4.98 2.30 -17.38
N SER A 189 4.22 1.44 -18.06
CA SER A 189 4.00 0.07 -17.58
C SER A 189 5.28 -0.77 -17.58
N ALA A 190 6.16 -0.61 -18.57
CA ALA A 190 7.43 -1.33 -18.60
C ALA A 190 8.32 -0.95 -17.40
N LEU A 191 8.43 0.36 -17.13
CA LEU A 191 9.11 0.89 -15.96
C LEU A 191 8.63 0.24 -14.64
N GLU A 192 7.31 0.25 -14.40
CA GLU A 192 6.76 -0.32 -13.16
C GLU A 192 7.01 -1.83 -13.05
N LEU A 193 7.03 -2.56 -14.17
CA LEU A 193 7.35 -3.98 -14.20
C LEU A 193 8.83 -4.26 -13.93
N GLU A 194 9.75 -3.38 -14.33
CA GLU A 194 11.18 -3.49 -14.02
C GLU A 194 11.44 -3.29 -12.51
N PHE A 195 10.79 -2.29 -11.91
CA PHE A 195 10.83 -2.09 -10.46
C PHE A 195 10.25 -3.29 -9.71
N GLU A 196 9.12 -3.82 -10.17
CA GLU A 196 8.48 -5.00 -9.57
C GLU A 196 9.34 -6.27 -9.73
N ALA A 197 10.10 -6.40 -10.83
CA ALA A 197 11.00 -7.53 -11.04
C ALA A 197 12.10 -7.57 -9.98
N ILE A 198 12.80 -6.45 -9.79
CA ILE A 198 13.85 -6.33 -8.76
C ILE A 198 13.26 -6.48 -7.36
N ARG A 199 12.05 -5.92 -7.12
CA ARG A 199 11.34 -6.11 -5.85
C ARG A 199 11.09 -7.59 -5.56
N LYS A 200 10.52 -8.34 -6.51
CA LYS A 200 10.24 -9.77 -6.33
C LYS A 200 11.51 -10.59 -6.10
N GLU A 201 12.61 -10.22 -6.74
CA GLU A 201 13.89 -10.93 -6.63
C GLU A 201 14.61 -10.65 -5.30
N LYS A 202 14.74 -9.37 -4.91
CA LYS A 202 15.65 -8.94 -3.83
C LYS A 202 14.95 -8.36 -2.61
N TYR A 203 13.77 -7.76 -2.79
CA TYR A 203 13.03 -7.02 -1.76
C TYR A 203 11.60 -7.54 -1.63
N ASN A 204 11.42 -8.87 -1.65
CA ASN A 204 10.09 -9.50 -1.75
C ASN A 204 9.15 -9.14 -0.58
N TRP A 205 9.72 -8.72 0.55
CA TRP A 205 9.06 -8.24 1.76
C TRP A 205 8.42 -6.86 1.58
N SER A 206 8.94 -6.03 0.67
CA SER A 206 8.48 -4.65 0.51
C SER A 206 7.14 -4.59 -0.24
N PRO A 207 6.28 -3.60 0.09
CA PRO A 207 5.07 -3.32 -0.66
C PRO A 207 5.33 -3.16 -2.16
N SER A 208 4.45 -3.73 -3.01
CA SER A 208 4.52 -3.54 -4.45
C SER A 208 4.03 -2.15 -4.84
N ARG A 209 4.77 -1.46 -5.72
CA ARG A 209 4.33 -0.22 -6.38
C ARG A 209 3.02 -0.40 -7.15
N ILE A 210 2.72 -1.61 -7.62
CA ILE A 210 1.53 -1.88 -8.44
C ILE A 210 0.27 -2.06 -7.57
N SER A 211 0.39 -2.25 -6.25
CA SER A 211 -0.79 -2.52 -5.40
C SER A 211 -0.78 -1.82 -4.05
N GLY A 212 0.39 -1.61 -3.45
CA GLY A 212 0.53 -0.93 -2.17
C GLY A 212 -0.03 0.49 -2.21
N PHE A 213 -0.39 0.98 -1.03
CA PHE A 213 -0.78 2.36 -0.86
C PHE A 213 0.43 3.27 -1.03
N TYR A 214 0.25 4.34 -1.81
CA TYR A 214 1.20 5.46 -1.88
C TYR A 214 0.80 6.49 -0.84
N LEU A 215 1.62 6.63 0.19
CA LEU A 215 1.44 7.62 1.22
C LEU A 215 2.53 8.69 1.13
N VAL A 216 2.19 9.90 1.51
CA VAL A 216 3.16 10.98 1.74
C VAL A 216 2.86 11.62 3.10
N SER A 217 3.82 12.35 3.66
CA SER A 217 3.57 13.13 4.87
C SER A 217 2.53 14.22 4.61
N ASP A 218 1.73 14.59 5.62
CA ASP A 218 0.85 15.77 5.56
C ASP A 218 1.66 17.08 5.68
N THR A 219 2.44 17.37 4.64
CA THR A 219 3.20 18.61 4.46
C THR A 219 2.86 19.24 3.12
N PHE A 220 3.31 20.48 2.91
CA PHE A 220 3.12 21.18 1.63
C PHE A 220 3.77 20.42 0.46
N GLU A 221 4.96 19.88 0.68
CA GLU A 221 5.74 19.09 -0.27
C GLU A 221 5.02 17.77 -0.58
N GLY A 222 4.52 17.07 0.45
CA GLY A 222 3.73 15.86 0.28
C GLY A 222 2.47 16.11 -0.55
N GLN A 223 1.69 17.15 -0.22
CA GLN A 223 0.50 17.53 -0.99
C GLN A 223 0.84 17.85 -2.46
N THR A 224 1.96 18.54 -2.68
CA THR A 224 2.44 18.88 -4.02
C THR A 224 2.86 17.63 -4.80
N SER A 225 3.57 16.71 -4.15
CA SER A 225 3.97 15.43 -4.72
C SER A 225 2.76 14.60 -5.15
N LEU A 226 1.75 14.43 -4.28
CA LEU A 226 0.52 13.72 -4.64
C LEU A 226 -0.23 14.38 -5.80
N LYS A 227 -0.32 15.72 -5.81
CA LYS A 227 -0.92 16.45 -6.94
C LYS A 227 -0.15 16.15 -8.22
N ASN A 228 1.18 16.22 -8.23
CA ASN A 228 1.97 15.94 -9.41
C ASN A 228 1.84 14.48 -9.89
N MET A 229 1.73 13.54 -8.94
CA MET A 229 1.60 12.12 -9.26
C MET A 229 0.24 11.76 -9.85
N PHE A 230 -0.85 12.34 -9.34
CA PHE A 230 -2.21 11.87 -9.62
C PHE A 230 -3.17 12.91 -10.21
N TYR A 231 -2.88 14.20 -10.09
CA TYR A 231 -3.71 15.24 -10.71
C TYR A 231 -3.44 15.29 -12.22
N LYS A 232 -4.43 14.84 -13.00
CA LYS A 232 -4.47 15.02 -14.45
C LYS A 232 -5.76 15.75 -14.81
N PRO A 233 -5.67 16.99 -15.32
CA PRO A 233 -6.85 17.73 -15.77
C PRO A 233 -7.72 16.87 -16.70
N GLY A 234 -9.01 16.76 -16.38
CA GLY A 234 -10.01 16.12 -17.23
C GLY A 234 -10.07 14.58 -17.20
N ILE A 235 -9.28 13.89 -16.37
CA ILE A 235 -9.24 12.41 -16.39
C ILE A 235 -10.19 11.80 -15.37
N ARG A 236 -10.17 12.19 -14.09
CA ARG A 236 -11.05 11.67 -13.03
C ARG A 236 -11.18 12.64 -11.86
N GLU A 237 -12.36 12.71 -11.23
CA GLU A 237 -12.50 13.33 -9.91
C GLU A 237 -11.65 12.54 -8.90
N SER A 238 -10.90 13.26 -8.07
CA SER A 238 -10.02 12.64 -7.11
C SER A 238 -10.00 13.35 -5.78
N LEU A 239 -9.88 12.56 -4.72
CA LEU A 239 -9.83 13.02 -3.35
C LEU A 239 -8.45 12.73 -2.74
N ILE A 240 -7.88 13.71 -2.06
CA ILE A 240 -6.75 13.50 -1.15
C ILE A 240 -7.34 13.24 0.22
N VAL A 241 -7.03 12.10 0.81
CA VAL A 241 -7.52 11.69 2.12
C VAL A 241 -6.43 11.75 3.18
N LYS A 242 -6.78 12.19 4.39
CA LYS A 242 -5.91 12.16 5.57
C LYS A 242 -6.10 10.85 6.31
N LEU A 243 -5.01 10.11 6.50
CA LEU A 243 -5.01 8.75 7.02
C LEU A 243 -4.02 8.62 8.17
N LYS A 244 -4.31 7.69 9.09
CA LYS A 244 -3.38 7.19 10.11
C LYS A 244 -3.29 5.66 10.04
N THR A 245 -2.19 5.09 10.50
CA THR A 245 -1.92 3.64 10.41
C THR A 245 -2.52 2.87 11.57
N ILE A 246 -3.47 1.98 11.30
CA ILE A 246 -4.11 1.17 12.35
C ILE A 246 -3.68 -0.31 12.34
N GLY A 247 -2.98 -0.76 11.31
CA GLY A 247 -2.38 -2.09 11.27
C GLY A 247 -1.34 -2.21 10.16
N LEU A 248 -0.08 -2.50 10.49
CA LEU A 248 1.04 -2.55 9.56
C LEU A 248 1.32 -3.98 9.12
N MET A 249 1.36 -4.26 7.82
CA MET A 249 1.94 -5.51 7.30
C MET A 249 3.37 -5.28 6.81
N SER A 250 3.57 -4.28 5.96
CA SER A 250 4.88 -3.81 5.58
C SER A 250 4.85 -2.35 5.13
N MET A 251 5.96 -1.64 5.33
CA MET A 251 6.14 -0.28 4.85
C MET A 251 7.57 -0.08 4.37
N ILE A 252 7.76 0.74 3.35
CA ILE A 252 9.06 1.23 2.93
C ILE A 252 8.96 2.72 2.60
N LYS A 253 9.91 3.52 3.06
CA LYS A 253 10.07 4.93 2.69
C LYS A 253 11.11 5.05 1.59
N VAL A 254 10.74 5.67 0.48
CA VAL A 254 11.53 5.68 -0.76
C VAL A 254 11.54 7.07 -1.39
N ASP A 255 12.65 7.43 -2.04
CA ASP A 255 12.79 8.71 -2.73
C ASP A 255 12.34 8.55 -4.19
N TYR A 256 11.26 9.23 -4.58
CA TYR A 256 10.69 9.06 -5.93
C TYR A 256 11.64 9.54 -7.04
N ARG A 257 12.63 10.37 -6.73
CA ARG A 257 13.60 10.88 -7.74
C ARG A 257 14.47 9.77 -8.33
N TRP A 258 14.64 8.64 -7.64
CA TRP A 258 15.27 7.47 -8.25
C TRP A 258 14.49 6.94 -9.46
N VAL A 259 13.16 7.00 -9.42
CA VAL A 259 12.29 6.59 -10.54
C VAL A 259 12.44 7.58 -11.70
N GLU A 260 12.52 8.87 -11.41
CA GLU A 260 12.72 9.93 -12.41
C GLU A 260 14.08 9.77 -13.10
N ALA A 261 15.15 9.63 -12.32
CA ALA A 261 16.50 9.43 -12.84
C ALA A 261 16.60 8.14 -13.68
N TYR A 262 15.95 7.05 -13.25
CA TYR A 262 15.90 5.81 -14.02
C TYR A 262 15.19 6.00 -15.36
N THR A 263 14.13 6.80 -15.41
CA THR A 263 13.39 7.08 -16.65
C THR A 263 14.26 7.80 -17.69
N GLU A 264 15.30 8.52 -17.25
CA GLU A 264 16.24 9.25 -18.09
C GLU A 264 17.43 8.40 -18.54
N THR A 265 18.03 7.61 -17.64
CA THR A 265 19.30 6.91 -17.91
C THR A 265 19.16 5.40 -18.10
N ASN A 266 18.09 4.79 -17.58
CA ASN A 266 17.91 3.34 -17.41
C ASN A 266 19.05 2.66 -16.63
N ASP A 267 19.68 3.37 -15.70
CA ASP A 267 20.72 2.79 -14.83
C ASP A 267 20.07 1.89 -13.74
N PRO A 268 20.29 0.55 -13.77
CA PRO A 268 19.66 -0.37 -12.82
C PRO A 268 19.98 -0.07 -11.35
N ASP A 269 21.09 0.62 -11.06
CA ASP A 269 21.45 0.98 -9.69
C ASP A 269 20.43 1.93 -9.06
N TYR A 270 19.69 2.70 -9.87
CA TYR A 270 18.62 3.56 -9.37
C TYR A 270 17.42 2.77 -8.84
N ILE A 271 17.10 1.61 -9.43
CA ILE A 271 16.05 0.72 -8.90
C ILE A 271 16.49 0.13 -7.56
N ILE A 272 17.77 -0.23 -7.45
CA ILE A 272 18.35 -0.75 -6.21
C ILE A 272 18.30 0.32 -5.12
N ASN A 273 18.80 1.52 -5.38
CA ASN A 273 18.79 2.61 -4.41
C ASN A 273 17.38 2.98 -3.96
N TYR A 274 16.40 2.95 -4.86
CA TYR A 274 14.99 3.13 -4.53
C TYR A 274 14.52 2.09 -3.50
N TRP A 275 14.77 0.80 -3.75
CA TRP A 275 14.34 -0.28 -2.85
C TRP A 275 15.19 -0.42 -1.59
N GLU A 276 16.37 0.20 -1.53
CA GLU A 276 17.20 0.28 -0.33
C GLU A 276 16.84 1.47 0.57
N SER A 277 15.79 2.24 0.22
CA SER A 277 15.39 3.45 0.93
C SER A 277 16.48 4.53 0.98
N LYS A 278 17.43 4.51 0.03
CA LYS A 278 18.52 5.49 0.00
C LYS A 278 17.99 6.87 -0.41
N PRO A 279 18.43 7.95 0.23
CA PRO A 279 18.10 9.29 -0.24
C PRO A 279 18.77 9.55 -1.60
N PHE A 280 18.06 10.18 -2.54
CA PHE A 280 18.65 10.54 -3.84
C PHE A 280 19.79 11.56 -3.68
N VAL A 281 19.61 12.49 -2.74
CA VAL A 281 20.66 13.36 -2.21
C VAL A 281 20.48 13.50 -0.70
N SER A 282 21.57 13.78 0.01
CA SER A 282 21.52 14.05 1.45
C SER A 282 20.49 15.13 1.78
N GLY A 283 19.66 14.89 2.80
CA GLY A 283 18.57 15.80 3.19
C GLY A 283 17.39 15.81 2.22
N SER A 284 17.14 14.72 1.50
CA SER A 284 15.99 14.58 0.62
C SER A 284 14.66 14.92 1.32
N GLU A 285 13.76 15.58 0.59
CA GLU A 285 12.39 15.89 1.00
C GLU A 285 11.34 15.21 0.10
N THR A 286 11.79 14.44 -0.89
CA THR A 286 10.96 13.83 -1.95
C THR A 286 10.53 12.40 -1.60
N TRP A 287 10.21 12.20 -0.33
CA TRP A 287 9.87 10.88 0.19
C TRP A 287 8.41 10.51 -0.11
N GLU A 288 8.23 9.29 -0.58
CA GLU A 288 6.96 8.57 -0.57
C GLU A 288 7.08 7.33 0.31
N TYR A 289 5.95 6.85 0.82
CA TYR A 289 5.89 5.58 1.54
C TYR A 289 5.03 4.64 0.72
N LEU A 290 5.53 3.43 0.47
CA LEU A 290 4.68 2.34 0.06
C LEU A 290 4.23 1.58 1.29
N TYR A 291 2.95 1.27 1.37
CA TYR A 291 2.34 0.71 2.57
C TYR A 291 1.37 -0.44 2.26
N GLU A 292 1.49 -1.51 3.04
CA GLU A 292 0.55 -2.63 3.12
C GLU A 292 0.01 -2.75 4.54
N GLY A 293 -1.31 -2.95 4.67
CA GLY A 293 -1.99 -3.00 5.95
C GLY A 293 -3.32 -2.26 5.96
N ALA A 294 -3.63 -1.64 7.09
CA ALA A 294 -4.90 -1.00 7.40
C ALA A 294 -4.70 0.47 7.78
N LEU A 295 -5.47 1.35 7.14
CA LEU A 295 -5.46 2.79 7.33
C LEU A 295 -6.84 3.28 7.79
N GLU A 296 -6.86 4.22 8.71
CA GLU A 296 -8.07 4.89 9.19
C GLU A 296 -8.09 6.34 8.70
N PRO A 297 -9.13 6.76 7.96
CA PRO A 297 -9.34 8.17 7.67
C PRO A 297 -9.67 8.97 8.93
N ILE A 298 -9.08 10.15 9.04
CA ILE A 298 -9.20 10.96 10.26
C ILE A 298 -9.98 12.27 10.07
N ASP A 299 -10.22 12.68 8.83
CA ASP A 299 -10.93 13.91 8.52
C ASP A 299 -12.46 13.67 8.49
N PRO A 300 -13.23 14.27 9.42
CA PRO A 300 -14.67 14.08 9.50
C PRO A 300 -15.42 14.48 8.23
N GLU A 301 -14.95 15.51 7.51
CA GLU A 301 -15.58 15.98 6.28
C GLU A 301 -15.37 14.97 5.16
N GLN A 302 -14.19 14.36 5.06
CA GLN A 302 -13.90 13.30 4.09
C GLN A 302 -14.68 12.03 4.41
N ILE A 303 -14.77 11.67 5.70
CA ILE A 303 -15.59 10.54 6.15
C ILE A 303 -17.06 10.76 5.79
N ALA A 304 -17.58 11.98 6.03
CA ALA A 304 -18.96 12.34 5.67
C ALA A 304 -19.17 12.35 4.15
N TYR A 305 -18.19 12.84 3.38
CA TYR A 305 -18.21 12.85 1.92
C TYR A 305 -18.47 11.45 1.35
N PHE A 306 -17.71 10.46 1.83
CA PHE A 306 -17.91 9.09 1.39
C PHE A 306 -19.26 8.54 1.81
N LYS A 307 -19.78 8.86 3.02
CA LYS A 307 -21.09 8.42 3.54
C LYS A 307 -22.28 8.89 2.70
N ILE A 308 -22.19 10.06 2.07
CA ILE A 308 -23.33 10.70 1.40
C ILE A 308 -23.44 10.31 -0.08
N ARG A 309 -22.33 9.99 -0.76
CA ARG A 309 -22.37 9.62 -2.19
C ARG A 309 -22.76 8.14 -2.37
N PRO A 310 -23.87 7.82 -3.07
CA PRO A 310 -24.11 6.46 -3.54
C PRO A 310 -23.03 6.13 -4.58
N THR A 311 -22.10 5.23 -4.23
CA THR A 311 -21.12 4.73 -5.18
C THR A 311 -21.88 3.99 -6.28
N LYS A 312 -21.68 4.39 -7.55
CA LYS A 312 -22.22 3.66 -8.70
C LYS A 312 -21.58 2.27 -8.68
N ILE A 313 -22.34 1.26 -8.25
CA ILE A 313 -21.93 -0.13 -8.34
C ILE A 313 -21.93 -0.48 -9.82
N PHE A 314 -20.75 -0.70 -10.42
CA PHE A 314 -20.60 -1.18 -11.79
C PHE A 314 -20.48 -2.70 -11.81
#